data_AF-A0A388JWI7-F1
#
_entry.id   AF-A0A388JWI7-F1
#
_cell.length_a   1.000
_cell.length_b   1.000
_cell.length_c   1.000
_cell.angle_alpha   90.00
_cell.angle_beta   90.00
_cell.angle_gamma   90.00
#
_symmetry.space_group_name_H-M   'P 1'
#
loop_
_entity.id
_entity.type
_entity.pdbx_description
1 polymer ?
#
loop_
_entity_poly.entity_id
_entity_poly.type
_entity_poly.pdbx_seq_one_letter_code
_entity_poly.pdbx_strand_id
1 'polypeptide(L)'
;MCTTFNVGSLSALNAVAGAYAHDLPLICIVGNPSSAQIGSWRFIHHSVRSGYDLSQRHIYRETTVDSVAIEHAETAPMLIDRAISSAICHSKPVLIEVCSNLAKAVVPAPNRFPFLSTPASSTHVLEKAVQATTQLLKDVKNAVVIVGSQVRAATAEDAVLRLVQALGCTAASMADSRGVFPEDHSSYIGLYMGKMAIPSSCREQVEAADACIFVGAAFSDTLTTGFSMKVNWAKTIQVGINRVKLPSQEFGAIYMKDFLNALTESIIMTDSSKYGCHQNGVVKVMTELISDQRAADAFNHSNGTVSTLATVTSERSSRTEQENGCHQCHDLPARVLSTRRRTSREGAMLIISVAIQF
;
A
#
# COMPACT_ATOMS: atom_id res chain seq x y z
N MET A 1 4.68 -14.94 -10.66
CA MET A 1 5.47 -16.05 -10.08
C MET A 1 4.93 -17.35 -10.65
N CYS A 2 5.78 -18.31 -11.01
CA CYS A 2 5.36 -19.60 -11.59
C CYS A 2 5.97 -20.76 -10.79
N THR A 3 5.16 -21.75 -10.39
CA THR A 3 5.63 -22.92 -9.64
C THR A 3 4.99 -24.22 -10.13
N THR A 4 5.56 -25.36 -9.72
CA THR A 4 4.95 -26.69 -9.94
C THR A 4 3.86 -27.00 -8.91
N PHE A 5 3.03 -28.00 -9.22
CA PHE A 5 1.94 -28.50 -8.39
C PHE A 5 2.41 -28.87 -6.99
N ASN A 6 1.67 -28.42 -5.97
CA ASN A 6 1.84 -28.69 -4.55
C ASN A 6 3.22 -28.37 -3.97
N VAL A 7 4.25 -29.14 -4.27
CA VAL A 7 5.56 -28.98 -3.63
C VAL A 7 6.14 -27.58 -3.87
N GLY A 8 5.98 -27.02 -5.07
CA GLY A 8 6.46 -25.67 -5.38
C GLY A 8 5.53 -24.58 -4.84
N SER A 9 4.22 -24.74 -5.07
CA SER A 9 3.22 -23.76 -4.66
C SER A 9 3.11 -23.64 -3.13
N LEU A 10 3.17 -24.73 -2.38
CA LEU A 10 3.08 -24.71 -0.92
C LEU A 10 4.34 -24.09 -0.31
N SER A 11 5.51 -24.29 -0.91
CA SER A 11 6.73 -23.55 -0.51
C SER A 11 6.59 -22.05 -0.77
N ALA A 12 5.94 -21.65 -1.87
CA ALA A 12 5.73 -20.25 -2.22
C ALA A 12 4.61 -19.56 -1.43
N LEU A 13 3.80 -20.33 -0.68
CA LEU A 13 2.63 -19.82 0.04
C LEU A 13 2.96 -18.68 1.01
N ASN A 14 4.12 -18.76 1.69
CA ASN A 14 4.54 -17.70 2.61
C ASN A 14 4.75 -16.35 1.88
N ALA A 15 5.34 -16.38 0.69
CA ALA A 15 5.52 -15.18 -0.14
C ALA A 15 4.17 -14.63 -0.64
N VAL A 16 3.23 -15.52 -0.98
CA VAL A 16 1.86 -15.13 -1.39
C VAL A 16 1.11 -14.50 -0.22
N ALA A 17 1.19 -15.06 0.98
CA ALA A 17 0.61 -14.49 2.19
C ALA A 17 1.21 -13.11 2.51
N GLY A 18 2.53 -12.95 2.37
CA GLY A 18 3.20 -11.65 2.50
C GLY A 18 2.72 -10.62 1.48
N ALA A 19 2.58 -11.04 0.21
CA ALA A 19 2.00 -10.19 -0.83
C ALA A 19 0.55 -9.79 -0.53
N TYR A 20 -0.25 -10.70 0.05
CA TYR A 20 -1.60 -10.40 0.49
C TYR A 20 -1.59 -9.39 1.64
N ALA A 21 -0.72 -9.55 2.63
CA ALA A 21 -0.60 -8.65 3.78
C ALA A 21 -0.18 -7.22 3.38
N HIS A 22 0.58 -7.07 2.30
CA HIS A 22 1.11 -5.77 1.83
C HIS A 22 0.39 -5.17 0.62
N ASP A 23 -0.82 -5.66 0.33
CA ASP A 23 -1.64 -5.16 -0.79
C ASP A 23 -0.88 -5.19 -2.14
N LEU A 24 -0.20 -6.30 -2.45
CA LEU A 24 0.54 -6.48 -3.70
C LEU A 24 -0.25 -7.34 -4.72
N PRO A 25 -0.43 -6.88 -5.98
CA PRO A 25 -1.12 -7.64 -7.03
C PRO A 25 -0.21 -8.74 -7.62
N LEU A 26 0.01 -9.81 -6.85
CA LEU A 26 0.85 -10.94 -7.25
C LEU A 26 0.05 -12.00 -8.01
N ILE A 27 0.41 -12.29 -9.25
CA ILE A 27 -0.15 -13.43 -10.00
C ILE A 27 0.72 -14.67 -9.74
N CYS A 28 0.16 -15.66 -9.06
CA CYS A 28 0.76 -16.97 -8.85
C CYS A 28 0.22 -17.96 -9.89
N ILE A 29 1.08 -18.44 -10.78
CA ILE A 29 0.73 -19.45 -11.79
C ILE A 29 1.27 -20.79 -11.32
N VAL A 30 0.40 -21.79 -11.22
CA VAL A 30 0.78 -23.13 -10.77
C VAL A 30 0.45 -24.14 -11.86
N GLY A 31 1.46 -24.90 -12.29
CA GLY A 31 1.20 -26.06 -13.15
C GLY A 31 0.45 -27.13 -12.36
N ASN A 32 -0.66 -27.62 -12.89
CA ASN A 32 -1.46 -28.70 -12.31
C ASN A 32 -1.32 -29.99 -13.13
N PRO A 33 -1.67 -31.15 -12.55
CA PRO A 33 -1.75 -32.40 -13.29
C PRO A 33 -2.67 -32.29 -14.51
N SER A 34 -2.57 -33.26 -15.42
CA SER A 34 -3.37 -33.23 -16.64
C SER A 34 -4.86 -33.23 -16.30
N SER A 35 -5.67 -32.46 -17.05
CA SER A 35 -7.12 -32.43 -16.88
C SER A 35 -7.75 -33.82 -17.09
N ALA A 36 -7.12 -34.70 -17.86
CA ALA A 36 -7.54 -36.11 -18.01
C ALA A 36 -7.42 -36.95 -16.73
N GLN A 37 -6.69 -36.47 -15.72
CA GLN A 37 -6.53 -37.14 -14.42
C GLN A 37 -7.55 -36.63 -13.38
N ILE A 38 -8.33 -35.60 -13.69
CA ILE A 38 -9.39 -35.09 -12.83
C ILE A 38 -10.43 -36.20 -12.63
N GLY A 39 -10.84 -36.43 -11.38
CA GLY A 39 -11.77 -37.51 -11.03
C GLY A 39 -11.18 -38.92 -11.10
N SER A 40 -9.91 -39.08 -11.48
CA SER A 40 -9.23 -40.37 -11.39
C SER A 40 -8.79 -40.63 -9.95
N TRP A 41 -8.99 -41.85 -9.44
CA TRP A 41 -8.51 -42.28 -8.12
C TRP A 41 -7.02 -42.67 -8.12
N ARG A 42 -6.25 -42.09 -9.05
CA ARG A 42 -4.82 -42.38 -9.19
C ARG A 42 -4.02 -41.57 -8.18
N PHE A 43 -2.89 -42.13 -7.77
CA PHE A 43 -1.86 -41.37 -7.05
C PHE A 43 -1.07 -40.54 -8.06
N ILE A 44 -0.98 -39.24 -7.81
CA ILE A 44 -0.26 -38.32 -8.69
C ILE A 44 1.02 -37.88 -7.95
N HIS A 45 2.15 -37.87 -8.64
CA HIS A 45 3.37 -37.34 -8.05
C HIS A 45 3.14 -35.89 -7.58
N HIS A 46 3.53 -35.59 -6.35
CA HIS A 46 3.26 -34.36 -5.61
C HIS A 46 1.84 -34.17 -5.03
N SER A 47 0.89 -35.11 -5.16
CA SER A 47 -0.40 -35.01 -4.44
C SER A 47 -0.26 -35.33 -2.94
N VAL A 48 -0.97 -34.61 -2.06
CA VAL A 48 -0.98 -34.90 -0.60
C VAL A 48 -1.74 -36.18 -0.30
N ARG A 49 -2.77 -36.47 -1.09
CA ARG A 49 -3.68 -37.62 -0.94
C ARG A 49 -4.09 -38.13 -2.32
N SER A 50 -4.57 -39.37 -2.39
CA SER A 50 -5.09 -39.95 -3.64
C SER A 50 -6.36 -39.24 -4.10
N GLY A 51 -6.63 -39.32 -5.41
CA GLY A 51 -7.75 -38.62 -6.03
C GLY A 51 -7.37 -37.19 -6.44
N TYR A 52 -8.30 -36.51 -7.10
CA TYR A 52 -8.11 -35.11 -7.47
C TYR A 52 -8.04 -34.23 -6.21
N ASP A 53 -6.82 -33.86 -5.83
CA ASP A 53 -6.54 -33.16 -4.59
C ASP A 53 -6.70 -31.65 -4.77
N LEU A 54 -7.90 -31.15 -4.45
CA LEU A 54 -8.20 -29.71 -4.38
C LEU A 54 -7.49 -28.99 -3.21
N SER A 55 -6.67 -29.67 -2.40
CA SER A 55 -6.06 -29.12 -1.18
C SER A 55 -5.34 -27.80 -1.44
N GLN A 56 -4.52 -27.72 -2.49
CA GLN A 56 -3.80 -26.50 -2.85
C GLN A 56 -4.74 -25.32 -3.08
N ARG A 57 -5.78 -25.50 -3.91
CA ARG A 57 -6.76 -24.46 -4.19
C ARG A 57 -7.47 -24.01 -2.91
N HIS A 58 -7.83 -24.96 -2.04
CA HIS A 58 -8.44 -24.64 -0.74
C HIS A 58 -7.51 -23.85 0.18
N ILE A 59 -6.22 -24.21 0.24
CA ILE A 59 -5.21 -23.50 1.04
C ILE A 59 -5.01 -22.07 0.51
N TYR A 60 -4.89 -21.94 -0.82
CA TYR A 60 -4.64 -20.65 -1.45
C TYR A 60 -5.82 -19.67 -1.33
N ARG A 61 -7.06 -20.13 -1.14
CA ARG A 61 -8.22 -19.24 -0.92
C ARG A 61 -8.05 -18.32 0.29
N GLU A 62 -7.29 -18.72 1.29
CA GLU A 62 -7.04 -17.90 2.49
C GLU A 62 -5.98 -16.80 2.24
N THR A 63 -5.23 -16.88 1.14
CA THR A 63 -4.10 -15.98 0.85
C THR A 63 -4.19 -15.33 -0.53
N THR A 64 -5.31 -15.51 -1.23
CA THR A 64 -5.58 -14.92 -2.54
C THR A 64 -7.00 -14.36 -2.59
N VAL A 65 -7.21 -13.30 -3.36
CA VAL A 65 -8.55 -12.70 -3.53
C VAL A 65 -9.39 -13.45 -4.58
N ASP A 66 -8.73 -14.15 -5.50
CA ASP A 66 -9.36 -15.00 -6.51
C ASP A 66 -8.44 -16.19 -6.82
N SER A 67 -9.06 -17.31 -7.17
CA SER A 67 -8.39 -18.52 -7.57
C SER A 67 -9.16 -19.17 -8.72
N VAL A 68 -8.45 -19.38 -9.83
CA VAL A 68 -8.99 -19.99 -11.05
C VAL A 68 -8.19 -21.23 -11.41
N ALA A 69 -8.84 -22.14 -12.12
CA ALA A 69 -8.19 -23.31 -12.67
C ALA A 69 -8.59 -23.53 -14.12
N ILE A 70 -7.56 -23.62 -14.95
CA ILE A 70 -7.66 -23.84 -16.38
C ILE A 70 -7.64 -25.36 -16.59
N GLU A 71 -8.83 -25.94 -16.61
CA GLU A 71 -9.08 -27.37 -16.82
C GLU A 71 -9.59 -27.65 -18.25
N HIS A 72 -10.00 -26.60 -18.97
CA HIS A 72 -10.45 -26.60 -20.37
C HIS A 72 -9.82 -25.43 -21.13
N ALA A 73 -9.45 -25.62 -22.40
CA ALA A 73 -8.78 -24.59 -23.19
C ALA A 73 -9.72 -23.42 -23.50
N GLU A 74 -11.00 -23.72 -23.70
CA GLU A 74 -12.04 -22.78 -24.11
C GLU A 74 -12.33 -21.73 -23.02
N THR A 75 -12.15 -22.09 -21.74
CA THR A 75 -12.38 -21.19 -20.61
C THR A 75 -11.13 -20.41 -20.19
N ALA A 76 -9.95 -20.79 -20.69
CA ALA A 76 -8.67 -20.22 -20.29
C ALA A 76 -8.63 -18.69 -20.43
N PRO A 77 -9.02 -18.07 -21.58
CA PRO A 77 -8.91 -16.61 -21.73
C PRO A 77 -9.73 -15.85 -20.69
N MET A 78 -11.00 -16.22 -20.50
CA MET A 78 -11.89 -15.57 -19.54
C MET A 78 -11.39 -15.71 -18.09
N LEU A 79 -10.89 -16.89 -17.72
CA LEU A 79 -10.40 -17.13 -16.36
C LEU A 79 -9.11 -16.37 -16.07
N ILE A 80 -8.21 -16.27 -17.05
CA ILE A 80 -6.99 -15.46 -16.94
C ILE A 80 -7.35 -13.98 -16.80
N ASP A 81 -8.21 -13.44 -17.67
CA ASP A 81 -8.64 -12.04 -17.62
C ASP A 81 -9.32 -11.71 -16.29
N ARG A 82 -10.17 -12.61 -15.77
CA ARG A 82 -10.81 -12.47 -14.46
C ARG A 82 -9.77 -12.41 -13.35
N ALA A 83 -8.84 -13.36 -13.29
CA ALA A 83 -7.83 -13.41 -12.25
C ALA A 83 -6.92 -12.16 -12.27
N ILE A 84 -6.47 -11.73 -13.44
CA ILE A 84 -5.68 -10.50 -13.59
C ILE A 84 -6.48 -9.28 -13.14
N SER A 85 -7.76 -9.20 -13.54
CA SER A 85 -8.65 -8.11 -13.11
C SER A 85 -8.84 -8.07 -11.59
N SER A 86 -9.07 -9.22 -10.97
CA SER A 86 -9.18 -9.36 -9.51
C SER A 86 -7.90 -8.90 -8.81
N ALA A 87 -6.73 -9.30 -9.32
CA ALA A 87 -5.44 -8.90 -8.75
C ALA A 87 -5.23 -7.39 -8.79
N ILE A 88 -5.50 -6.75 -9.94
CA ILE A 88 -5.36 -5.31 -10.14
C ILE A 88 -6.38 -4.54 -9.30
N CYS A 89 -7.65 -4.94 -9.35
CA CYS A 89 -8.76 -4.24 -8.70
C CYS A 89 -8.62 -4.22 -7.18
N HIS A 90 -8.19 -5.32 -6.59
CA HIS A 90 -8.03 -5.43 -5.14
C HIS A 90 -6.62 -5.10 -4.66
N SER A 91 -5.64 -4.98 -5.56
CA SER A 91 -4.22 -4.96 -5.23
C SER A 91 -3.86 -6.17 -4.34
N LYS A 92 -4.28 -7.37 -4.74
CA LYS A 92 -4.10 -8.60 -3.95
C LYS A 92 -3.61 -9.76 -4.82
N PRO A 93 -2.99 -10.79 -4.22
CA PRO A 93 -2.59 -11.98 -4.94
C PRO A 93 -3.76 -12.78 -5.51
N VAL A 94 -3.52 -13.45 -6.63
CA VAL A 94 -4.44 -14.41 -7.25
C VAL A 94 -3.70 -15.70 -7.63
N LEU A 95 -4.42 -16.82 -7.61
CA LEU A 95 -3.93 -18.12 -8.06
C LEU A 95 -4.52 -18.46 -9.43
N ILE A 96 -3.66 -18.81 -10.39
CA ILE A 96 -4.03 -19.38 -11.69
C ILE A 96 -3.41 -20.77 -11.80
N GLU A 97 -4.24 -21.80 -11.67
CA GLU A 97 -3.80 -23.18 -11.90
C GLU A 97 -3.97 -23.55 -13.38
N VAL A 98 -2.97 -24.21 -13.97
CA VAL A 98 -2.99 -24.59 -15.39
C VAL A 98 -2.69 -26.07 -15.54
N CYS A 99 -3.66 -26.87 -16.00
CA CYS A 99 -3.43 -28.28 -16.29
C CYS A 99 -2.33 -28.46 -17.34
N SER A 100 -1.40 -29.37 -17.10
CA SER A 100 -0.17 -29.53 -17.90
C SER A 100 -0.40 -29.82 -19.39
N ASN A 101 -1.50 -30.49 -19.74
CA ASN A 101 -1.88 -30.76 -21.13
C ASN A 101 -2.47 -29.55 -21.87
N LEU A 102 -2.72 -28.42 -21.17
CA LEU A 102 -3.37 -27.24 -21.74
C LEU A 102 -2.41 -26.07 -21.97
N ALA A 103 -1.18 -26.13 -21.45
CA ALA A 103 -0.20 -25.05 -21.61
C ALA A 103 0.11 -24.72 -23.08
N LYS A 104 -0.04 -25.70 -23.99
CA LYS A 104 0.15 -25.55 -25.44
C LYS A 104 -1.16 -25.57 -26.23
N ALA A 105 -2.31 -25.54 -25.55
CA ALA A 105 -3.59 -25.52 -26.22
C ALA A 105 -3.74 -24.23 -27.03
N VAL A 106 -4.31 -24.35 -28.23
CA VAL A 106 -4.60 -23.19 -29.07
C VAL A 106 -5.85 -22.50 -28.53
N VAL A 107 -5.72 -21.23 -28.19
CA VAL A 107 -6.83 -20.38 -27.72
C VAL A 107 -6.88 -19.11 -28.57
N PRO A 108 -8.03 -18.41 -28.62
CA PRO A 108 -8.11 -17.10 -29.26
C PRO A 108 -7.05 -16.14 -28.73
N ALA A 109 -6.50 -15.29 -29.60
CA ALA A 109 -5.58 -14.24 -29.19
C ALA A 109 -6.26 -13.29 -28.19
N PRO A 110 -5.51 -12.75 -27.21
CA PRO A 110 -6.08 -11.81 -26.25
C PRO A 110 -6.55 -10.53 -26.96
N ASN A 111 -7.75 -10.09 -26.62
CA ASN A 111 -8.26 -8.78 -27.03
C ASN A 111 -7.74 -7.70 -26.08
N ARG A 112 -7.85 -6.42 -26.48
CA ARG A 112 -7.66 -5.32 -25.51
C ARG A 112 -8.74 -5.45 -24.43
N PHE A 113 -8.35 -5.89 -23.25
CA PHE A 113 -9.22 -6.00 -22.09
C PHE A 113 -9.08 -4.74 -21.22
N PRO A 114 -10.15 -3.95 -21.02
CA PRO A 114 -10.09 -2.84 -20.09
C PRO A 114 -10.12 -3.41 -18.67
N PHE A 115 -8.94 -3.65 -18.09
CA PHE A 115 -8.85 -3.99 -16.66
C PHE A 115 -9.49 -2.86 -15.86
N LEU A 116 -10.66 -3.14 -15.26
CA LEU A 116 -11.41 -2.16 -14.48
C LEU A 116 -10.50 -1.64 -13.36
N SER A 117 -10.13 -0.37 -13.46
CA SER A 117 -9.24 0.29 -12.53
C SER A 117 -10.08 0.81 -11.38
N THR A 118 -10.42 -0.08 -10.45
CA THR A 118 -11.19 0.21 -9.24
C THR A 118 -12.67 0.54 -9.53
N PRO A 119 -13.65 -0.03 -8.78
CA PRO A 119 -15.05 0.37 -8.93
C PRO A 119 -15.23 1.85 -8.59
N ALA A 120 -16.26 2.49 -9.14
CA ALA A 120 -16.57 3.88 -8.81
C ALA A 120 -17.19 3.99 -7.41
N SER A 121 -16.89 5.08 -6.71
CA SER A 121 -17.56 5.41 -5.44
C SER A 121 -19.04 5.68 -5.63
N SER A 122 -19.87 5.33 -4.65
CA SER A 122 -21.27 5.76 -4.63
C SER A 122 -21.35 7.28 -4.41
N THR A 123 -21.87 8.02 -5.39
CA THR A 123 -21.95 9.49 -5.35
C THR A 123 -22.66 10.02 -4.09
N HIS A 124 -23.82 9.46 -3.75
CA HIS A 124 -24.60 9.87 -2.57
C HIS A 124 -23.89 9.60 -1.25
N VAL A 125 -23.20 8.46 -1.13
CA VAL A 125 -22.47 8.12 0.10
C VAL A 125 -21.20 8.97 0.20
N LEU A 126 -20.52 9.21 -0.93
CA LEU A 126 -19.35 10.08 -1.03
C LEU A 126 -19.67 11.50 -0.57
N GLU A 127 -20.74 12.10 -1.09
CA GLU A 127 -21.17 13.46 -0.70
C GLU A 127 -21.44 13.54 0.81
N LYS A 128 -22.15 12.56 1.38
CA LYS A 128 -22.40 12.49 2.83
C LYS A 128 -21.13 12.35 3.65
N ALA A 129 -20.20 11.51 3.21
CA ALA A 129 -18.93 11.32 3.90
C ALA A 129 -18.10 12.61 3.87
N VAL A 130 -18.05 13.30 2.73
CA VAL A 130 -17.35 14.59 2.58
C VAL A 130 -18.00 15.66 3.45
N GLN A 131 -19.32 15.76 3.47
CA GLN A 131 -20.06 16.72 4.31
C GLN A 131 -19.80 16.46 5.80
N ALA A 132 -19.92 15.21 6.25
CA ALA A 132 -19.69 14.84 7.64
C ALA A 132 -18.23 15.10 8.06
N THR A 133 -17.26 14.82 7.18
CA THR A 133 -15.84 15.08 7.42
C THR A 133 -15.55 16.58 7.49
N THR A 134 -16.07 17.36 6.55
CA THR A 134 -15.90 18.83 6.53
C THR A 134 -16.49 19.46 7.81
N GLN A 135 -17.65 18.96 8.26
CA GLN A 135 -18.27 19.43 9.51
C GLN A 135 -17.43 19.08 10.74
N LEU A 136 -16.81 17.88 10.78
CA LEU A 136 -15.91 17.49 11.87
C LEU A 136 -14.65 18.37 11.91
N LEU A 137 -14.15 18.78 10.74
CA LEU A 137 -12.96 19.62 10.60
C LEU A 137 -13.23 21.12 10.80
N LYS A 138 -14.49 21.56 10.88
CA LYS A 138 -14.86 22.98 10.93
C LYS A 138 -14.21 23.77 12.07
N ASP A 139 -14.15 23.17 13.27
CA ASP A 139 -13.61 23.80 14.48
C ASP A 139 -12.18 23.32 14.82
N VAL A 140 -11.56 22.56 13.92
CA VAL A 140 -10.21 22.03 14.08
C VAL A 140 -9.21 23.11 13.68
N LYS A 141 -8.30 23.49 14.59
CA LYS A 141 -7.26 24.50 14.31
C LYS A 141 -5.94 23.84 13.91
N ASN A 142 -5.65 22.68 14.49
CA ASN A 142 -4.43 21.92 14.21
C ASN A 142 -4.79 20.48 13.80
N ALA A 143 -4.93 20.26 12.49
CA ALA A 143 -5.08 18.92 11.91
C ALA A 143 -3.70 18.33 11.57
N VAL A 144 -3.56 17.01 11.66
CA VAL A 144 -2.39 16.30 11.14
C VAL A 144 -2.84 15.15 10.26
N VAL A 145 -2.26 15.03 9.06
CA VAL A 145 -2.48 13.89 8.17
C VAL A 145 -1.41 12.84 8.41
N ILE A 146 -1.81 11.60 8.69
CA ILE A 146 -0.89 10.47 8.85
C ILE A 146 -1.10 9.51 7.68
N VAL A 147 -0.08 9.40 6.85
CA VAL A 147 -0.07 8.57 5.64
C VAL A 147 0.31 7.15 6.02
N GLY A 148 -0.43 6.16 5.52
CA GLY A 148 -0.16 4.73 5.70
C GLY A 148 0.10 4.01 4.39
N SER A 149 0.50 2.74 4.48
CA SER A 149 1.00 1.95 3.34
C SER A 149 -0.05 1.71 2.25
N GLN A 150 -1.34 1.71 2.59
CA GLN A 150 -2.43 1.44 1.63
C GLN A 150 -2.65 2.58 0.63
N VAL A 151 -2.09 3.76 0.86
CA VAL A 151 -2.16 4.89 -0.10
C VAL A 151 -1.55 4.51 -1.45
N ARG A 152 -0.47 3.73 -1.43
CA ARG A 152 0.20 3.21 -2.63
C ARG A 152 -0.70 2.22 -3.39
N ALA A 153 -1.33 1.29 -2.67
CA ALA A 153 -2.26 0.33 -3.26
C ALA A 153 -3.47 1.04 -3.91
N ALA A 154 -3.91 2.16 -3.33
CA ALA A 154 -4.99 2.98 -3.88
C ALA A 154 -4.53 3.98 -4.97
N THR A 155 -3.23 4.08 -5.28
CA THR A 155 -2.66 5.08 -6.20
C THR A 155 -3.10 6.52 -5.86
N ALA A 156 -3.13 6.82 -4.55
CA ALA A 156 -3.72 8.02 -3.99
C ALA A 156 -2.67 9.03 -3.48
N GLU A 157 -1.39 8.87 -3.81
CA GLU A 157 -0.29 9.71 -3.33
C GLU A 157 -0.51 11.20 -3.66
N ASP A 158 -0.90 11.50 -4.90
CA ASP A 158 -1.20 12.87 -5.33
C ASP A 158 -2.44 13.44 -4.63
N ALA A 159 -3.43 12.60 -4.34
CA ALA A 159 -4.65 13.03 -3.67
C ALA A 159 -4.36 13.41 -2.21
N VAL A 160 -3.50 12.65 -1.53
CA VAL A 160 -3.01 12.97 -0.18
C VAL A 160 -2.22 14.28 -0.18
N LEU A 161 -1.30 14.46 -1.13
CA LEU A 161 -0.53 15.69 -1.22
C LEU A 161 -1.41 16.93 -1.41
N ARG A 162 -2.40 16.85 -2.32
CA ARG A 162 -3.37 17.93 -2.54
C ARG A 162 -4.21 18.22 -1.30
N LEU A 163 -4.63 17.19 -0.57
CA LEU A 163 -5.38 17.37 0.67
C LEU A 163 -4.55 18.11 1.73
N VAL A 164 -3.30 17.70 1.94
CA VAL A 164 -2.38 18.36 2.89
C VAL A 164 -2.18 19.83 2.53
N GLN A 165 -2.00 20.14 1.24
CA GLN A 165 -1.85 21.50 0.74
C GLN A 165 -3.12 22.33 0.92
N ALA A 166 -4.30 21.77 0.64
CA ALA A 166 -5.57 22.46 0.81
C ALA A 166 -5.92 22.73 2.28
N LEU A 167 -5.58 21.81 3.19
CA LEU A 167 -5.74 21.99 4.62
C LEU A 167 -4.70 22.94 5.24
N GLY A 168 -3.57 23.16 4.56
CA GLY A 168 -2.43 23.88 5.12
C GLY A 168 -1.85 23.20 6.38
N CYS A 169 -2.04 21.88 6.52
CA CYS A 169 -1.70 21.13 7.72
C CYS A 169 -0.33 20.45 7.63
N THR A 170 0.11 19.85 8.73
CA THR A 170 1.31 18.99 8.74
C THR A 170 0.96 17.55 8.36
N ALA A 171 1.98 16.80 7.92
CA ALA A 171 1.86 15.42 7.48
C ALA A 171 2.97 14.54 8.07
N ALA A 172 2.61 13.36 8.55
CA ALA A 172 3.53 12.33 8.98
C ALA A 172 3.30 11.05 8.14
N SER A 173 4.27 10.15 8.10
CA SER A 173 4.12 8.82 7.51
C SER A 173 4.19 7.76 8.60
N MET A 174 3.39 6.70 8.49
CA MET A 174 3.62 5.48 9.28
C MET A 174 4.88 4.77 8.78
N ALA A 175 5.52 3.98 9.63
CA ALA A 175 6.81 3.36 9.32
C ALA A 175 6.80 2.49 8.04
N ASP A 176 5.69 1.80 7.75
CA ASP A 176 5.47 0.97 6.56
C ASP A 176 5.13 1.76 5.28
N SER A 177 4.94 3.07 5.41
CA SER A 177 4.56 3.98 4.32
C SER A 177 5.66 4.95 3.94
N ARG A 178 6.88 4.74 4.44
CA ARG A 178 8.02 5.60 4.15
C ARG A 178 8.23 5.76 2.64
N GLY A 179 8.42 7.00 2.19
CA GLY A 179 8.56 7.36 0.78
C GLY A 179 7.26 7.42 -0.03
N VAL A 180 6.09 7.23 0.58
CA VAL A 180 4.78 7.47 -0.07
C VAL A 180 4.47 8.97 -0.12
N PHE A 181 4.69 9.69 0.98
CA PHE A 181 4.62 11.15 1.03
C PHE A 181 6.01 11.77 0.77
N PRO A 182 6.12 12.89 0.04
CA PRO A 182 7.40 13.58 -0.18
C PRO A 182 7.98 14.06 1.15
N GLU A 183 9.12 13.50 1.58
CA GLU A 183 9.73 13.80 2.87
C GLU A 183 10.43 15.18 2.90
N ASP A 184 10.69 15.74 1.72
CA ASP A 184 11.25 17.09 1.52
C ASP A 184 10.19 18.19 1.50
N HIS A 185 8.91 17.83 1.55
CA HIS A 185 7.81 18.79 1.60
C HIS A 185 7.81 19.52 2.94
N SER A 186 7.58 20.83 2.94
CA SER A 186 7.64 21.67 4.15
C SER A 186 6.65 21.26 5.25
N SER A 187 5.54 20.62 4.88
CA SER A 187 4.55 20.07 5.82
C SER A 187 4.97 18.73 6.46
N TYR A 188 6.03 18.07 5.98
CA TYR A 188 6.42 16.76 6.49
C TYR A 188 7.12 16.87 7.85
N ILE A 189 6.61 16.14 8.85
CA ILE A 189 7.11 16.21 10.24
C ILE A 189 7.80 14.94 10.72
N GLY A 190 7.78 13.86 9.92
CA GLY A 190 8.51 12.62 10.21
C GLY A 190 7.68 11.35 10.18
N LEU A 191 8.22 10.32 10.85
CA LEU A 191 7.66 8.98 10.94
C LEU A 191 6.91 8.81 12.25
N TYR A 192 5.62 8.49 12.18
CA TYR A 192 4.78 8.24 13.34
C TYR A 192 4.60 6.74 13.58
N MET A 193 5.04 6.26 14.75
CA MET A 193 4.94 4.87 15.19
C MET A 193 4.57 4.79 16.67
N GLY A 194 3.68 5.67 17.13
CA GLY A 194 3.35 5.84 18.56
C GLY A 194 4.57 6.34 19.34
N LYS A 195 4.94 5.65 20.43
CA LYS A 195 6.03 6.07 21.33
C LYS A 195 7.41 6.15 20.66
N MET A 196 7.59 5.48 19.51
CA MET A 196 8.84 5.41 18.73
C MET A 196 8.83 6.32 17.49
N ALA A 197 8.02 7.40 17.49
CA ALA A 197 8.05 8.34 16.38
C ALA A 197 9.42 9.01 16.22
N ILE A 198 9.78 9.33 14.99
CA ILE A 198 11.09 9.88 14.62
C ILE A 198 10.90 11.06 13.66
N PRO A 199 11.40 12.27 13.99
CA PRO A 199 11.96 12.66 15.30
C PRO A 199 10.89 12.62 16.41
N SER A 200 11.29 12.75 17.68
CA SER A 200 10.35 12.77 18.81
C SER A 200 9.32 13.90 18.70
N SER A 201 9.68 15.02 18.08
CA SER A 201 8.77 16.14 17.79
C SER A 201 7.61 15.75 16.86
N CYS A 202 7.77 14.70 16.03
CA CYS A 202 6.67 14.15 15.24
C CYS A 202 5.57 13.60 16.16
N ARG A 203 5.93 12.88 17.22
CA ARG A 203 4.97 12.37 18.19
C ARG A 203 4.25 13.50 18.90
N GLU A 204 5.00 14.48 19.39
CA GLU A 204 4.44 15.62 20.13
C GLU A 204 3.40 16.35 19.29
N GLN A 205 3.69 16.63 18.02
CA GLN A 205 2.76 17.30 17.12
C GLN A 205 1.53 16.44 16.79
N VAL A 206 1.70 15.14 16.54
CA VAL A 206 0.58 14.22 16.25
C VAL A 206 -0.33 14.04 17.47
N GLU A 207 0.24 13.83 18.65
CA GLU A 207 -0.52 13.58 19.89
C GLU A 207 -1.14 14.87 20.46
N ALA A 208 -0.61 16.05 20.12
CA ALA A 208 -1.19 17.36 20.46
C ALA A 208 -2.19 17.89 19.41
N ALA A 209 -2.39 17.19 18.29
CA ALA A 209 -3.30 17.61 17.24
C ALA A 209 -4.76 17.62 17.72
N ASP A 210 -5.52 18.61 17.26
CA ASP A 210 -6.96 18.68 17.51
C ASP A 210 -7.70 17.54 16.80
N ALA A 211 -7.21 17.15 15.62
CA ALA A 211 -7.73 16.06 14.81
C ALA A 211 -6.61 15.35 14.04
N CYS A 212 -6.77 14.04 13.87
CA CYS A 212 -5.87 13.21 13.07
C CYS A 212 -6.63 12.61 11.88
N ILE A 213 -6.04 12.70 10.69
CA ILE A 213 -6.57 12.09 9.47
C ILE A 213 -5.62 10.96 9.06
N PHE A 214 -5.95 9.73 9.44
CA PHE A 214 -5.20 8.56 9.01
C PHE A 214 -5.66 8.14 7.61
N VAL A 215 -4.74 8.16 6.64
CA VAL A 215 -5.04 7.79 5.25
C VAL A 215 -4.29 6.51 4.91
N GLY A 216 -5.03 5.42 4.69
CA GLY A 216 -4.46 4.11 4.35
C GLY A 216 -3.62 3.49 5.47
N ALA A 217 -3.91 3.84 6.72
CA ALA A 217 -3.19 3.37 7.90
C ALA A 217 -3.63 1.97 8.35
N ALA A 218 -2.66 1.15 8.75
CA ALA A 218 -2.89 -0.11 9.44
C ALA A 218 -2.41 0.01 10.90
N PHE A 219 -3.30 -0.31 11.84
CA PHE A 219 -3.01 -0.21 13.28
C PHE A 219 -2.58 -1.56 13.86
N SER A 220 -1.42 -2.07 13.45
CA SER A 220 -0.81 -3.27 14.05
C SER A 220 -0.08 -2.95 15.36
N ASP A 221 0.17 -3.97 16.17
CA ASP A 221 1.01 -3.87 17.36
C ASP A 221 2.41 -3.31 17.02
N THR A 222 3.01 -3.74 15.91
CA THR A 222 4.32 -3.26 15.46
C THR A 222 4.31 -1.79 15.05
N LEU A 223 3.36 -1.38 14.21
CA LEU A 223 3.26 -0.01 13.67
C LEU A 223 2.77 1.01 14.69
N THR A 224 2.17 0.55 15.79
CA THR A 224 1.72 1.41 16.89
C THR A 224 2.60 1.28 18.14
N THR A 225 3.68 0.50 18.04
CA THR A 225 4.58 0.11 19.14
C THR A 225 3.81 -0.36 20.40
N GLY A 226 3.05 -1.43 20.24
CA GLY A 226 2.20 -2.02 21.28
C GLY A 226 0.99 -1.16 21.62
N PHE A 227 0.30 -0.62 20.60
CA PHE A 227 -0.89 0.22 20.76
C PHE A 227 -0.65 1.46 21.62
N SER A 228 0.54 2.05 21.50
CA SER A 228 1.00 3.16 22.35
C SER A 228 0.56 4.55 21.90
N MET A 229 -0.18 4.64 20.80
CA MET A 229 -0.62 5.91 20.20
C MET A 229 -1.59 6.66 21.13
N LYS A 230 -1.30 7.92 21.43
CA LYS A 230 -2.18 8.79 22.21
C LYS A 230 -2.81 9.89 21.36
N VAL A 231 -3.70 9.49 20.44
CA VAL A 231 -4.45 10.42 19.59
C VAL A 231 -5.89 10.59 20.10
N ASN A 232 -6.50 11.74 19.79
CA ASN A 232 -7.89 12.00 20.13
C ASN A 232 -8.85 11.26 19.17
N TRP A 233 -9.20 10.02 19.51
CA TRP A 233 -10.10 9.18 18.70
C TRP A 233 -11.49 9.79 18.46
N ALA A 234 -11.95 10.69 19.33
CA ALA A 234 -13.22 11.41 19.13
C ALA A 234 -13.15 12.46 18.01
N LYS A 235 -11.96 12.76 17.50
CA LYS A 235 -11.70 13.65 16.36
C LYS A 235 -10.76 13.00 15.34
N THR A 236 -10.76 11.67 15.26
CA THR A 236 -9.95 10.93 14.28
C THR A 236 -10.78 10.51 13.08
N ILE A 237 -10.27 10.79 11.89
CA ILE A 237 -10.79 10.34 10.60
C ILE A 237 -9.90 9.21 10.10
N GLN A 238 -10.47 8.10 9.67
CA GLN A 238 -9.74 6.98 9.09
C GLN A 238 -10.24 6.74 7.66
N VAL A 239 -9.38 6.96 6.68
CA VAL A 239 -9.65 6.73 5.27
C VAL A 239 -9.01 5.40 4.87
N GLY A 240 -9.82 4.36 4.68
CA GLY A 240 -9.37 3.07 4.14
C GLY A 240 -9.42 3.05 2.61
N ILE A 241 -9.04 1.92 2.00
CA ILE A 241 -9.05 1.75 0.53
C ILE A 241 -10.46 1.98 -0.06
N ASN A 242 -11.51 1.45 0.58
CA ASN A 242 -12.89 1.44 0.08
C ASN A 242 -13.94 1.86 1.14
N ARG A 243 -13.49 2.57 2.18
CA ARG A 243 -14.34 3.07 3.28
C ARG A 243 -13.74 4.30 3.94
N VAL A 244 -14.60 5.10 4.56
CA VAL A 244 -14.21 6.21 5.43
C VAL A 244 -14.90 6.05 6.77
N LYS A 245 -14.13 6.04 7.85
CA LYS A 245 -14.63 5.92 9.22
C LYS A 245 -14.37 7.20 9.99
N LEU A 246 -15.46 7.80 10.47
CA LEU A 246 -15.50 8.89 11.41
C LEU A 246 -15.76 8.32 12.83
N PRO A 247 -15.63 9.12 13.90
CA PRO A 247 -15.82 8.63 15.27
C PRO A 247 -17.21 8.01 15.52
N SER A 248 -18.25 8.53 14.88
CA SER A 248 -19.65 8.10 15.08
C SER A 248 -20.28 7.39 13.88
N GLN A 249 -19.59 7.33 12.73
CA GLN A 249 -20.18 6.91 11.46
C GLN A 249 -19.13 6.22 10.59
N GLU A 250 -19.55 5.24 9.80
CA GLU A 250 -18.71 4.60 8.80
C GLU A 250 -19.44 4.57 7.46
N PHE A 251 -18.73 4.94 6.41
CA PHE A 251 -19.21 5.02 5.04
C PHE A 251 -18.46 4.00 4.19
N GLY A 252 -19.14 2.97 3.70
CA GLY A 252 -18.59 1.99 2.77
C GLY A 252 -18.82 2.35 1.31
N ALA A 253 -18.21 1.60 0.39
CA ALA A 253 -18.33 1.80 -1.07
C ALA A 253 -17.89 3.20 -1.54
N ILE A 254 -16.86 3.75 -0.87
CA ILE A 254 -16.18 4.98 -1.24
C ILE A 254 -14.69 4.69 -1.35
N TYR A 255 -14.10 4.94 -2.50
CA TYR A 255 -12.69 4.69 -2.74
C TYR A 255 -11.83 5.87 -2.30
N MET A 256 -10.69 5.55 -1.68
CA MET A 256 -9.78 6.52 -1.06
C MET A 256 -9.49 7.73 -1.96
N LYS A 257 -9.14 7.49 -3.23
CA LYS A 257 -8.78 8.55 -4.17
C LYS A 257 -9.94 9.51 -4.43
N ASP A 258 -11.14 8.99 -4.65
CA ASP A 258 -12.34 9.79 -4.89
C ASP A 258 -12.69 10.64 -3.67
N PHE A 259 -12.64 10.02 -2.48
CA PHE A 259 -12.89 10.72 -1.22
C PHE A 259 -11.92 11.86 -0.98
N LEU A 260 -10.62 11.60 -1.08
CA LEU A 260 -9.59 12.62 -0.84
C LEU A 260 -9.74 13.79 -1.82
N ASN A 261 -10.04 13.51 -3.09
CA ASN A 261 -10.25 14.54 -4.10
C ASN A 261 -11.49 15.39 -3.79
N ALA A 262 -12.63 14.75 -3.52
CA ALA A 262 -13.88 15.45 -3.21
C ALA A 262 -13.79 16.24 -1.90
N LEU A 263 -13.11 15.70 -0.88
CA LEU A 263 -12.84 16.42 0.37
C LEU A 263 -11.96 17.65 0.14
N THR A 264 -10.90 17.50 -0.65
CA THR A 264 -10.01 18.61 -1.03
C THR A 264 -10.79 19.73 -1.72
N GLU A 265 -11.65 19.39 -2.68
CA GLU A 265 -12.49 20.35 -3.39
C GLU A 265 -13.48 21.07 -2.45
N SER A 266 -14.12 20.33 -1.54
CA SER A 266 -15.02 20.90 -0.51
C SER A 266 -14.29 21.90 0.40
N ILE A 267 -13.07 21.59 0.83
CA ILE A 267 -12.25 22.46 1.68
C ILE A 267 -11.89 23.75 0.93
N ILE A 268 -11.41 23.64 -0.31
CA ILE A 268 -11.05 24.81 -1.13
C ILE A 268 -12.26 25.71 -1.35
N MET A 269 -13.44 25.14 -1.62
CA MET A 269 -14.67 25.91 -1.80
C MET A 269 -15.07 26.63 -0.51
N THR A 270 -14.97 25.95 0.63
CA THR A 270 -15.31 26.52 1.95
C THR A 270 -14.36 27.64 2.36
N ASP A 271 -13.05 27.50 2.13
CA ASP A 271 -12.09 28.58 2.40
C ASP A 271 -12.12 29.69 1.34
N SER A 272 -12.53 29.42 0.09
CA SER A 272 -12.77 30.47 -0.89
C SER A 272 -13.93 31.40 -0.56
N SER A 273 -14.85 30.97 0.32
CA SER A 273 -15.83 31.86 0.95
C SER A 273 -15.23 32.80 2.02
N LYS A 274 -13.98 32.58 2.45
CA LYS A 274 -13.23 33.45 3.37
C LYS A 274 -12.30 34.44 2.67
N TYR A 275 -12.09 34.35 1.35
CA TYR A 275 -11.16 35.24 0.64
C TYR A 275 -11.84 36.52 0.11
N GLY A 276 -12.06 37.46 1.02
CA GLY A 276 -11.68 38.85 0.78
C GLY A 276 -10.26 39.05 1.31
N CYS A 277 -9.31 39.33 0.40
CA CYS A 277 -7.91 39.75 0.61
C CYS A 277 -7.16 39.30 1.89
N HIS A 278 -6.08 38.54 1.72
CA HIS A 278 -4.76 38.88 2.30
C HIS A 278 -3.68 37.97 1.70
N GLN A 279 -3.00 38.49 0.67
CA GLN A 279 -1.60 38.16 0.43
C GLN A 279 -0.79 38.90 1.49
N ASN A 280 -0.06 38.17 2.34
CA ASN A 280 1.28 38.50 2.85
C ASN A 280 1.60 37.67 4.10
N GLY A 281 2.82 37.10 4.15
CA GLY A 281 3.43 36.69 5.41
C GLY A 281 4.23 35.40 5.41
N VAL A 282 5.10 35.15 4.41
CA VAL A 282 6.17 34.15 4.56
C VAL A 282 7.20 34.70 5.55
N VAL A 283 7.16 34.25 6.81
CA VAL A 283 8.22 34.50 7.79
C VAL A 283 9.13 33.29 7.88
N LYS A 284 10.38 33.57 7.53
CA LYS A 284 11.58 32.73 7.47
C LYS A 284 12.06 32.40 8.89
N VAL A 285 12.22 31.12 9.25
CA VAL A 285 13.12 30.70 10.35
C VAL A 285 13.75 29.35 10.01
N MET A 286 15.03 29.36 9.64
CA MET A 286 15.92 28.21 9.74
C MET A 286 17.32 28.74 10.06
N THR A 287 17.76 28.61 11.30
CA THR A 287 19.18 28.38 11.62
C THR A 287 19.31 27.70 12.98
N GLU A 288 20.35 26.84 13.04
CA GLU A 288 21.05 26.30 14.21
C GLU A 288 20.79 24.82 14.57
N LEU A 289 21.74 23.98 14.13
CA LEU A 289 22.48 23.01 14.97
C LEU A 289 23.54 22.32 14.08
N ILE A 290 24.66 23.02 13.83
CA ILE A 290 25.94 22.39 13.46
C ILE A 290 27.00 23.02 14.35
N SER A 291 27.17 22.47 15.56
CA SER A 291 28.42 22.56 16.31
C SER A 291 28.33 21.67 17.54
N ASP A 292 28.48 20.36 17.37
CA ASP A 292 29.20 19.59 18.38
C ASP A 292 29.95 18.44 17.73
N GLN A 293 31.27 18.61 17.64
CA GLN A 293 32.20 17.74 16.94
C GLN A 293 33.03 16.92 17.94
N ARG A 294 32.42 16.53 19.07
CA ARG A 294 33.05 15.72 20.12
C ARG A 294 32.15 14.59 20.62
N ALA A 295 31.95 13.61 19.74
CA ALA A 295 31.64 12.24 20.14
C ALA A 295 32.18 11.28 19.06
N ALA A 296 33.49 11.37 18.80
CA ALA A 296 34.18 10.54 17.80
C ALA A 296 34.70 9.19 18.36
N ASP A 297 34.50 8.87 19.64
CA ASP A 297 35.09 7.67 20.25
C ASP A 297 34.04 6.81 20.96
N ALA A 298 33.13 6.22 20.17
CA ALA A 298 32.38 4.99 20.50
C ALA A 298 31.83 4.37 19.20
N PHE A 299 32.73 4.03 18.28
CA PHE A 299 32.41 3.49 16.95
C PHE A 299 31.94 2.03 17.02
N ASN A 300 30.63 1.83 17.18
CA ASN A 300 29.99 0.52 16.97
C ASN A 300 29.66 0.30 15.48
N HIS A 301 29.91 -0.91 14.99
CA HIS A 301 29.88 -1.33 13.58
C HIS A 301 28.53 -1.14 12.83
N SER A 302 27.41 -0.92 13.51
CA SER A 302 26.09 -0.79 12.86
C SER A 302 25.80 0.61 12.30
N ASN A 303 26.23 1.68 12.97
CA ASN A 303 25.91 3.05 12.55
C ASN A 303 26.80 3.57 11.39
N GLY A 304 28.02 3.05 11.25
CA GLY A 304 28.93 3.41 10.16
C GLY A 304 28.42 2.98 8.78
N THR A 305 27.80 1.79 8.71
CA THR A 305 27.17 1.26 7.49
C THR A 305 25.97 2.10 7.07
N VAL A 306 25.16 2.56 8.03
CA VAL A 306 23.97 3.40 7.80
C VAL A 306 24.35 4.78 7.24
N SER A 307 25.36 5.42 7.84
CA SER A 307 25.87 6.73 7.39
C SER A 307 26.43 6.67 5.95
N THR A 308 27.14 5.58 5.63
CA THR A 308 27.69 5.33 4.30
C THR A 308 26.59 5.01 3.27
N LEU A 309 25.57 4.23 3.65
CA LEU A 309 24.43 3.97 2.77
C LEU A 309 23.63 5.25 2.50
N ALA A 310 23.38 6.08 3.52
CA ALA A 310 22.64 7.35 3.42
C ALA A 310 23.32 8.40 2.53
N THR A 311 24.64 8.29 2.33
CA THR A 311 25.40 9.15 1.42
C THR A 311 25.31 8.70 -0.05
N VAL A 312 24.96 7.44 -0.32
CA VAL A 312 24.89 6.86 -1.69
C VAL A 312 23.48 6.94 -2.32
N THR A 313 22.47 7.37 -1.56
CA THR A 313 21.10 7.53 -2.09
C THR A 313 20.92 8.78 -2.96
N SER A 314 20.44 8.58 -4.19
CA SER A 314 20.02 9.61 -5.14
C SER A 314 18.52 9.49 -5.45
N GLU A 315 17.95 10.45 -6.18
CA GLU A 315 16.53 10.43 -6.65
C GLU A 315 16.14 9.14 -7.40
N ARG A 316 17.10 8.42 -7.99
CA ARG A 316 16.87 7.15 -8.72
C ARG A 316 17.09 5.91 -7.86
N SER A 317 17.40 6.06 -6.58
CA SER A 317 17.70 4.92 -5.71
C SER A 317 16.43 4.25 -5.16
N SER A 318 16.35 2.93 -5.34
CA SER A 318 15.40 2.06 -4.64
C SER A 318 16.16 1.17 -3.66
N ARG A 319 15.77 1.18 -2.38
CA ARG A 319 16.27 0.24 -1.38
C ARG A 319 15.21 -0.83 -1.12
N THR A 320 15.59 -2.09 -1.25
CA THR A 320 14.72 -3.27 -1.13
C THR A 320 15.06 -4.16 0.07
N GLU A 321 16.25 -4.01 0.66
CA GLU A 321 16.73 -4.80 1.81
C GLU A 321 16.53 -4.04 3.13
N GLN A 322 15.27 -3.81 3.50
CA GLN A 322 14.91 -3.50 4.89
C GLN A 322 14.28 -4.76 5.48
N GLU A 323 15.12 -5.76 5.76
CA GLU A 323 14.66 -7.00 6.39
C GLU A 323 14.17 -6.75 7.81
N ASN A 324 13.17 -7.53 8.23
CA ASN A 324 12.61 -7.47 9.58
C ASN A 324 13.74 -7.57 10.62
N GLY A 325 13.83 -6.59 11.52
CA GLY A 325 14.88 -6.52 12.54
C GLY A 325 15.58 -5.16 12.56
N CYS A 326 16.88 -5.17 12.90
CA CYS A 326 17.65 -3.96 13.17
C CYS A 326 17.71 -2.98 11.99
N HIS A 327 17.71 -3.48 10.75
CA HIS A 327 17.78 -2.68 9.53
C HIS A 327 16.57 -1.73 9.37
N GLN A 328 15.38 -2.17 9.78
CA GLN A 328 14.17 -1.34 9.74
C GLN A 328 14.26 -0.14 10.71
N CYS A 329 14.93 -0.32 11.86
CA CYS A 329 15.08 0.73 12.88
C CYS A 329 16.24 1.69 12.59
N HIS A 330 17.35 1.18 12.08
CA HIS A 330 18.59 1.94 11.93
C HIS A 330 18.55 3.02 10.84
N ASP A 331 17.68 2.87 9.84
CA ASP A 331 17.57 3.81 8.71
C ASP A 331 16.55 4.94 8.96
N LEU A 332 15.78 4.87 10.06
CA LEU A 332 14.76 5.85 10.44
C LEU A 332 15.31 7.28 10.69
N PRO A 333 16.53 7.49 11.21
CA PRO A 333 17.09 8.83 11.35
C PRO A 333 17.91 9.32 10.14
N ALA A 334 18.14 8.51 9.10
CA ALA A 334 19.32 8.69 8.25
C ALA A 334 19.22 9.70 7.08
N ARG A 335 18.04 10.10 6.59
CA ARG A 335 17.87 11.24 5.65
C ARG A 335 16.42 11.44 5.20
N VAL A 336 16.12 12.68 4.81
CA VAL A 336 14.95 13.09 4.01
C VAL A 336 15.05 12.47 2.60
N LEU A 337 14.06 11.67 2.20
CA LEU A 337 13.95 11.20 0.81
C LEU A 337 13.39 12.33 -0.09
N SER A 338 14.25 12.94 -0.93
CA SER A 338 13.86 14.00 -1.87
C SER A 338 13.11 13.44 -3.09
N THR A 339 11.92 13.97 -3.36
CA THR A 339 11.06 13.78 -4.55
C THR A 339 10.86 12.37 -5.15
N ARG A 340 9.57 11.97 -5.20
CA ARG A 340 8.85 11.01 -6.07
C ARG A 340 9.68 9.90 -6.78
N ARG A 341 9.57 8.67 -6.28
CA ARG A 341 9.89 7.46 -7.08
C ARG A 341 8.87 7.31 -8.21
N ARG A 342 9.27 7.57 -9.46
CA ARG A 342 8.57 7.06 -10.65
C ARG A 342 8.97 5.59 -10.84
N THR A 343 8.05 4.66 -10.61
CA THR A 343 8.10 3.37 -11.31
C THR A 343 7.40 3.56 -12.65
N SER A 344 8.15 3.40 -13.74
CA SER A 344 7.62 3.49 -15.09
C SER A 344 6.54 2.43 -15.31
N ARG A 345 5.38 2.88 -15.81
CA ARG A 345 4.29 2.03 -16.32
C ARG A 345 4.69 1.17 -17.53
N GLU A 346 5.92 1.24 -18.00
CA GLU A 346 6.41 0.53 -19.20
C GLU A 346 6.94 -0.88 -18.93
N GLY A 347 7.11 -1.29 -17.66
CA GLY A 347 7.56 -2.64 -17.32
C GLY A 347 6.48 -3.72 -17.30
N ALA A 348 5.20 -3.36 -17.30
CA ALA A 348 4.08 -4.32 -17.19
C ALA A 348 3.67 -4.95 -18.54
N MET A 349 4.24 -4.49 -19.66
CA MET A 349 3.89 -4.96 -21.00
C MET A 349 4.92 -5.92 -21.61
N LEU A 350 5.98 -6.28 -20.88
CA LEU A 350 7.10 -7.10 -21.36
C LEU A 350 7.34 -8.35 -20.50
N ILE A 351 6.29 -9.04 -20.05
CA ILE A 351 6.39 -10.36 -19.40
C ILE A 351 5.32 -11.29 -19.98
N ILE A 352 5.26 -11.40 -21.30
CA ILE A 352 4.60 -12.50 -22.02
C ILE A 352 5.50 -12.89 -23.19
N SER A 353 6.72 -13.35 -22.90
CA SER A 353 7.54 -14.02 -23.92
C SER A 353 8.68 -14.88 -23.37
N VAL A 354 8.84 -15.01 -22.04
CA VAL A 354 9.89 -15.84 -21.43
C VAL A 354 9.26 -16.78 -20.42
N ALA A 355 8.52 -17.76 -20.93
CA ALA A 355 8.12 -18.96 -20.20
C ALA A 355 7.99 -20.16 -21.16
N ILE A 356 8.89 -20.22 -22.15
CA ILE A 356 9.08 -21.38 -23.02
C ILE A 356 10.54 -21.80 -22.88
N GLN A 357 10.77 -22.67 -21.91
CA GLN A 357 11.91 -23.57 -21.70
C GLN A 357 12.07 -23.70 -20.19
N PHE A 358 11.27 -24.57 -19.59
CA PHE A 358 11.67 -25.67 -18.70
C PHE A 358 10.44 -26.52 -18.40
#